data_AF-A0AAV6YVQ9-F1
#
_entry.id   AF-A0AAV6YVQ9-F1
#
_cell.length_a   1.000
_cell.length_b   1.000
_cell.length_c   1.000
_cell.angle_alpha   90.00
_cell.angle_beta   90.00
_cell.angle_gamma   90.00
#
_symmetry.space_group_name_H-M   'P 1'
#
loop_
_entity.id
_entity.type
_entity.pdbx_description
1 polymer ?
#
loop_
_entity_poly.entity_id
_entity_poly.type
_entity_poly.pdbx_seq_one_letter_code
_entity_poly.pdbx_strand_id
1 'polypeptide(L)'
;MVLLLVILIPVLVNSAGTSAHYEMLGTCRMVCDPYGTKPPSTATAETVRDHSLLQSLPTFIQGPKGEPGRPGKAGPRGPPGEPGPPGPMGPPGEKGEPGRLGLPGPPGAPGLNAAGAISAATYSTVPKIAFYAGLKRQHEGYELLKFDDVVTNLGNHYDPTTGKFTCSIPGIYFFTYHVLMRGGDGTSMWADLCKNNQVRKGDNL
;
A
#
# COMPACT_ATOMS: atom_id res chain seq x y z
N MET A 1 -15.20 8.24 44.13
CA MET A 1 -14.01 7.40 44.31
C MET A 1 -13.40 7.10 42.97
N VAL A 2 -12.35 7.87 42.66
CA VAL A 2 -11.10 7.48 42.00
C VAL A 2 -10.99 5.96 41.77
N LEU A 3 -10.77 5.60 40.49
CA LEU A 3 -9.79 4.60 40.05
C LEU A 3 -10.06 3.15 40.46
N LEU A 4 -10.32 2.25 39.49
CA LEU A 4 -9.71 0.90 39.54
C LEU A 4 -9.89 0.02 38.29
N LEU A 5 -10.88 0.22 37.40
CA LEU A 5 -11.02 -0.71 36.24
C LEU A 5 -10.42 -0.21 34.91
N VAL A 6 -10.32 1.10 34.68
CA VAL A 6 -9.75 1.64 33.43
C VAL A 6 -8.21 1.64 33.43
N ILE A 7 -7.56 1.46 34.60
CA ILE A 7 -6.10 1.26 34.70
C ILE A 7 -5.70 -0.22 34.52
N LEU A 8 -6.63 -1.17 34.61
CA LEU A 8 -6.27 -2.60 34.49
C LEU A 8 -6.04 -3.07 33.04
N ILE A 9 -6.61 -2.40 32.04
CA ILE A 9 -6.43 -2.77 30.62
C ILE A 9 -5.14 -2.17 30.00
N PRO A 10 -4.64 -0.97 30.39
CA PRO A 10 -3.32 -0.51 29.95
C PRO A 10 -2.15 -1.09 30.76
N VAL A 11 -2.36 -1.69 31.93
CA VAL A 11 -1.26 -2.23 32.77
C VAL A 11 -0.95 -3.70 32.48
N LEU A 12 -1.89 -4.50 31.97
CA LEU A 12 -1.60 -5.88 31.52
C LEU A 12 -0.77 -5.93 30.22
N VAL A 13 -0.56 -4.79 29.54
CA VAL A 13 0.30 -4.67 28.36
C VAL A 13 1.70 -4.19 28.73
N ASN A 14 2.06 -4.18 30.02
CA ASN A 14 3.42 -3.89 30.44
C ASN A 14 3.96 -5.01 31.32
N SER A 15 4.89 -5.78 30.73
CA SER A 15 5.71 -6.82 31.35
C SER A 15 5.12 -8.24 31.36
N ALA A 16 5.41 -8.99 30.30
CA ALA A 16 6.44 -10.05 30.38
C ALA A 16 6.54 -10.78 29.04
N GLY A 17 7.39 -10.27 28.14
CA GLY A 17 7.73 -10.91 26.89
C GLY A 17 8.46 -9.92 25.99
N THR A 18 9.78 -9.97 25.99
CA THR A 18 10.68 -9.14 25.18
C THR A 18 10.59 -9.47 23.69
N SER A 19 9.45 -9.16 23.05
CA SER A 19 9.31 -9.02 21.59
C SER A 19 7.86 -8.58 21.27
N ALA A 20 7.62 -7.29 21.06
CA ALA A 20 6.34 -6.82 20.56
C ALA A 20 6.27 -7.13 19.06
N HIS A 21 5.59 -8.19 18.65
CA HIS A 21 5.46 -8.51 17.22
C HIS A 21 4.31 -7.72 16.59
N TYR A 22 4.60 -6.97 15.52
CA TYR A 22 3.61 -6.22 14.74
C TYR A 22 3.47 -6.85 13.36
N GLU A 23 2.24 -7.10 12.91
CA GLU A 23 1.99 -7.59 11.55
C GLU A 23 1.56 -6.44 10.64
N MET A 24 2.21 -6.33 9.48
CA MET A 24 1.87 -5.34 8.47
C MET A 24 1.39 -6.00 7.20
N LEU A 25 0.19 -5.60 6.81
CA LEU A 25 -0.49 -6.08 5.63
C LEU A 25 -0.61 -4.95 4.62
N GLY A 26 -0.27 -5.24 3.38
CA GLY A 26 -0.50 -4.30 2.29
C GLY A 26 -0.91 -5.04 1.02
N THR A 27 -1.84 -4.42 0.30
CA THR A 27 -2.25 -4.85 -1.04
C THR A 27 -2.12 -3.67 -1.98
N CYS A 28 -1.57 -3.91 -3.18
CA CYS A 28 -1.45 -2.87 -4.19
C CYS A 28 -1.75 -3.42 -5.57
N ARG A 29 -2.54 -2.65 -6.31
CA ARG A 29 -2.74 -2.84 -7.74
C ARG A 29 -1.81 -1.90 -8.49
N MET A 30 -0.86 -2.46 -9.24
CA MET A 30 0.10 -1.67 -10.02
C MET A 30 -0.14 -1.84 -11.51
N VAL A 31 -0.16 -0.72 -12.22
CA VAL A 31 -0.11 -0.72 -13.69
C VAL A 31 1.36 -0.74 -14.11
N CYS A 32 1.77 -1.70 -14.93
CA CYS A 32 3.01 -1.63 -15.67
C CYS A 32 2.68 -1.19 -17.09
N ASP A 33 3.12 0.01 -17.45
CA ASP A 33 3.02 0.51 -18.81
C ASP A 33 4.17 -0.08 -19.64
N PRO A 34 3.97 -0.36 -20.95
CA PRO A 34 5.11 -0.61 -21.83
C PRO A 34 5.97 0.65 -21.76
N TYR A 35 7.26 0.53 -21.42
CA TYR A 35 8.20 1.65 -21.31
C TYR A 35 7.81 2.82 -22.23
N GLY A 36 7.12 3.80 -21.65
CA GLY A 36 6.83 5.03 -22.33
C GLY A 36 8.16 5.73 -22.47
N THR A 37 8.75 5.71 -23.65
CA THR A 37 9.60 6.79 -24.12
C THR A 37 8.77 8.07 -24.10
N LYS A 38 8.54 8.64 -22.92
CA LYS A 38 8.23 10.04 -22.78
C LYS A 38 9.59 10.68 -22.50
N PRO A 39 10.25 11.31 -23.49
CA PRO A 39 11.43 12.10 -23.19
C PRO A 39 11.05 13.11 -22.09
N PRO A 40 11.99 13.49 -21.22
CA PRO A 40 11.76 14.61 -20.32
C PRO A 40 11.34 15.78 -21.19
N SER A 41 10.14 16.30 -20.98
CA SER A 41 9.78 17.61 -21.49
C SER A 41 10.72 18.58 -20.79
N THR A 42 11.83 18.86 -21.47
CA THR A 42 12.77 19.91 -21.16
C THR A 42 11.94 21.17 -20.99
N ALA A 43 11.81 21.63 -19.75
CA ALA A 43 11.36 22.98 -19.48
C ALA A 43 12.50 23.91 -19.93
N THR A 44 12.53 24.22 -21.23
CA THR A 44 13.32 25.33 -21.75
C THR A 44 12.52 26.59 -21.49
N ALA A 45 13.00 27.34 -20.51
CA ALA A 45 12.82 28.77 -20.45
C ALA A 45 13.38 29.42 -21.73
N GLU A 46 12.76 30.53 -22.13
CA GLU A 46 13.19 31.62 -23.03
C GLU A 46 12.00 32.04 -23.92
N THR A 47 11.71 33.29 -24.26
CA THR A 47 12.09 34.63 -23.81
C THR A 47 11.03 35.58 -24.39
N VAL A 48 10.63 36.55 -23.58
CA VAL A 48 10.08 37.88 -23.84
C VAL A 48 9.91 38.31 -25.32
N ARG A 49 8.73 38.84 -25.66
CA ARG A 49 8.60 40.14 -26.35
C ARG A 49 7.26 40.83 -26.06
N ASP A 50 7.45 42.07 -25.66
CA ASP A 50 6.53 43.12 -25.25
C ASP A 50 5.95 43.84 -26.48
N HIS A 51 4.71 44.31 -26.39
CA HIS A 51 4.18 45.44 -27.16
C HIS A 51 2.96 46.04 -26.44
N SER A 52 3.24 46.91 -25.46
CA SER A 52 2.86 48.34 -25.49
C SER A 52 1.42 48.72 -25.93
N LEU A 53 0.65 49.39 -25.05
CA LEU A 53 0.38 50.86 -25.07
C LEU A 53 -0.89 51.30 -24.28
N LEU A 54 -0.80 52.53 -23.74
CA LEU A 54 -1.83 53.51 -23.26
C LEU A 54 -2.09 53.56 -21.74
N GLN A 55 -1.53 54.54 -20.99
CA GLN A 55 -2.02 55.93 -20.68
C GLN A 55 -3.27 55.94 -19.76
N SER A 56 -3.48 56.76 -18.71
CA SER A 56 -2.91 58.01 -18.14
C SER A 56 -3.51 58.31 -16.73
N LEU A 57 -2.92 59.27 -15.98
CA LEU A 57 -3.19 59.77 -14.59
C LEU A 57 -4.57 60.49 -14.35
N PRO A 58 -4.78 61.24 -13.23
CA PRO A 58 -5.15 60.89 -11.83
C PRO A 58 -6.48 61.58 -11.38
N THR A 59 -7.01 61.41 -10.14
CA THR A 59 -7.74 62.45 -9.33
C THR A 59 -8.20 61.90 -7.95
N PHE A 60 -8.08 62.75 -6.92
CA PHE A 60 -8.47 62.64 -5.50
C PHE A 60 -10.00 62.70 -5.28
N ILE A 61 -10.64 61.82 -4.46
CA ILE A 61 -11.94 62.07 -3.77
C ILE A 61 -12.10 61.19 -2.48
N GLN A 62 -12.31 61.86 -1.33
CA GLN A 62 -13.15 61.56 -0.14
C GLN A 62 -13.17 60.16 0.55
N GLY A 63 -12.94 60.13 1.87
CA GLY A 63 -12.90 58.90 2.69
C GLY A 63 -14.27 58.26 3.02
N PRO A 64 -14.32 56.94 3.26
CA PRO A 64 -15.57 56.18 3.43
C PRO A 64 -16.24 56.35 4.81
N LYS A 65 -17.58 56.25 4.83
CA LYS A 65 -18.45 56.24 6.03
C LYS A 65 -18.26 54.94 6.82
N GLY A 66 -18.23 55.03 8.16
CA GLY A 66 -18.03 53.88 9.06
C GLY A 66 -19.15 52.82 8.99
N GLU A 67 -18.77 51.55 9.21
CA GLU A 67 -19.65 50.39 9.09
C GLU A 67 -20.67 50.22 10.24
N PRO A 68 -21.85 49.62 9.98
CA PRO A 68 -22.81 49.25 11.03
C PRO A 68 -22.24 48.21 12.01
N GLY A 69 -22.69 48.27 13.27
CA GLY A 69 -22.30 47.33 14.32
C GLY A 69 -22.71 45.88 14.03
N ARG A 70 -21.92 44.92 14.52
CA ARG A 70 -22.11 43.49 14.26
C ARG A 70 -23.38 42.93 14.95
N PRO A 71 -24.12 42.00 14.31
CA PRO A 71 -25.22 41.28 14.96
C PRO A 71 -24.79 40.51 16.21
N GLY A 72 -25.71 40.35 17.15
CA GLY A 72 -25.50 39.57 18.39
C GLY A 72 -25.22 38.08 18.11
N LYS A 73 -24.54 37.42 19.05
CA LYS A 73 -24.18 35.99 18.94
C LYS A 73 -25.42 35.11 19.06
N ALA A 74 -25.45 34.03 18.27
CA ALA A 74 -26.47 32.98 18.39
C ALA A 74 -26.40 32.29 19.75
N GLY A 75 -27.55 31.84 20.25
CA GLY A 75 -27.64 31.08 21.50
C GLY A 75 -26.95 29.71 21.43
N PRO A 76 -26.65 29.09 22.58
CA PRO A 76 -26.01 27.78 22.63
C PRO A 76 -26.93 26.69 22.07
N ARG A 77 -26.33 25.68 21.43
CA ARG A 77 -27.03 24.46 20.98
C ARG A 77 -27.53 23.68 22.20
N GLY A 78 -28.73 23.09 22.09
CA GLY A 78 -29.27 22.19 23.11
C GLY A 78 -28.42 20.92 23.31
N PRO A 79 -28.62 20.20 24.43
CA PRO A 79 -27.85 18.98 24.73
C PRO A 79 -28.13 17.86 23.71
N PRO A 80 -27.17 16.95 23.48
CA PRO A 80 -27.40 15.74 22.69
C PRO A 80 -28.50 14.85 23.31
N GLY A 81 -29.23 14.12 22.47
CA GLY A 81 -30.20 13.12 22.93
C GLY A 81 -29.52 11.90 23.57
N GLU A 82 -30.30 11.09 24.29
CA GLU A 82 -29.80 9.86 24.92
C GLU A 82 -29.39 8.81 23.88
N PRO A 83 -28.38 7.97 24.17
CA PRO A 83 -28.02 6.85 23.31
C PRO A 83 -29.17 5.84 23.16
N GLY A 84 -29.31 5.27 21.96
CA GLY A 84 -30.26 4.18 21.72
C GLY A 84 -29.87 2.89 22.47
N PRO A 85 -30.81 1.94 22.63
CA PRO A 85 -30.52 0.65 23.26
C PRO A 85 -29.51 -0.18 22.44
N PRO A 86 -28.79 -1.12 23.08
CA PRO A 86 -27.91 -2.06 22.37
C PRO A 86 -28.65 -2.86 21.30
N GLY A 87 -27.99 -3.11 20.16
CA GLY A 87 -28.50 -4.01 19.13
C GLY A 87 -28.52 -5.47 19.60
N PRO A 88 -29.31 -6.34 18.95
CA PRO A 88 -29.33 -7.77 19.25
C PRO A 88 -27.98 -8.43 18.95
N MET A 89 -27.70 -9.55 19.63
CA MET A 89 -26.53 -10.40 19.38
C MET A 89 -26.56 -10.94 17.94
N GLY A 90 -25.42 -10.92 17.25
CA GLY A 90 -25.28 -11.50 15.91
C GLY A 90 -25.41 -13.03 15.91
N PRO A 91 -25.74 -13.65 14.76
CA PRO A 91 -25.81 -15.09 14.65
C PRO A 91 -24.42 -15.75 14.83
N PRO A 92 -24.36 -17.03 15.27
CA PRO A 92 -23.12 -17.79 15.28
C PRO A 92 -22.45 -17.84 13.90
N GLY A 93 -21.12 -17.79 13.86
CA GLY A 93 -20.36 -17.90 12.60
C GLY A 93 -20.49 -19.28 11.95
N GLU A 94 -20.38 -19.33 10.62
CA GLU A 94 -20.39 -20.58 9.87
C GLU A 94 -19.16 -21.43 10.19
N LYS A 95 -19.34 -22.76 10.19
CA LYS A 95 -18.25 -23.71 10.40
C LYS A 95 -17.30 -23.64 9.20
N GLY A 96 -16.00 -23.46 9.46
CA GLY A 96 -14.99 -23.41 8.40
C GLY A 96 -14.99 -24.68 7.53
N GLU A 97 -14.77 -24.50 6.23
CA GLU A 97 -14.65 -25.61 5.29
C GLU A 97 -13.46 -26.52 5.65
N PRO A 98 -13.58 -27.85 5.42
CA PRO A 98 -12.44 -28.76 5.54
C PRO A 98 -11.27 -28.29 4.65
N GLY A 99 -10.06 -28.36 5.18
CA GLY A 99 -8.84 -28.05 4.42
C GLY A 99 -8.77 -28.90 3.13
N ARG A 100 -8.40 -28.26 2.02
CA ARG A 100 -8.27 -28.96 0.74
C ARG A 100 -7.18 -30.03 0.82
N LEU A 101 -7.43 -31.17 0.18
CA LEU A 101 -6.44 -32.22 0.02
C LEU A 101 -5.17 -31.64 -0.65
N GLY A 102 -3.99 -31.98 -0.14
CA GLY A 102 -2.74 -31.58 -0.75
C GLY A 102 -2.66 -32.05 -2.21
N LEU A 103 -2.15 -31.19 -3.10
CA LEU A 103 -1.96 -31.56 -4.50
C LEU A 103 -0.95 -32.72 -4.60
N PRO A 104 -1.17 -33.71 -5.48
CA PRO A 104 -0.15 -34.71 -5.80
C PRO A 104 1.17 -34.03 -6.18
N GLY A 105 2.29 -34.60 -5.75
CA GLY A 105 3.61 -34.12 -6.17
C GLY A 105 3.74 -34.13 -7.69
N PRO A 106 4.51 -33.19 -8.28
CA PRO A 106 4.72 -33.16 -9.73
C PRO A 106 5.36 -34.47 -10.21
N PRO A 107 5.04 -34.95 -11.42
CA PRO A 107 5.69 -36.11 -12.02
C PRO A 107 7.21 -35.94 -12.05
N GLY A 108 7.95 -37.03 -11.79
CA GLY A 108 9.41 -37.03 -11.94
C GLY A 108 9.82 -36.63 -13.36
N ALA A 109 10.93 -35.91 -13.50
CA ALA A 109 11.44 -35.45 -14.78
C ALA A 109 11.69 -36.65 -15.73
N PRO A 110 11.25 -36.59 -17.01
CA PRO A 110 11.53 -37.64 -17.98
C PRO A 110 13.03 -37.80 -18.21
N GLY A 111 13.48 -39.06 -18.34
CA GLY A 111 14.86 -39.39 -18.71
C GLY A 111 15.22 -38.80 -20.08
N LEU A 112 16.35 -38.10 -20.13
CA LEU A 112 16.81 -37.36 -21.29
C LEU A 112 17.34 -38.31 -22.37
N ASN A 113 16.46 -38.74 -23.29
CA ASN A 113 16.85 -39.46 -24.50
C ASN A 113 16.60 -38.55 -25.70
N ALA A 114 17.66 -38.28 -26.44
CA ALA A 114 17.70 -37.36 -27.58
C ALA A 114 17.01 -37.95 -28.81
N ALA A 115 15.89 -37.38 -29.23
CA ALA A 115 15.44 -37.28 -30.63
C ALA A 115 14.08 -36.55 -30.71
N GLY A 116 14.09 -35.37 -31.34
CA GLY A 116 13.01 -34.79 -32.16
C GLY A 116 11.55 -34.85 -31.72
N ALA A 117 11.02 -33.67 -31.35
CA ALA A 117 9.61 -33.24 -31.37
C ALA A 117 8.70 -33.88 -30.30
N ILE A 118 7.94 -33.16 -29.47
CA ILE A 118 7.08 -32.00 -29.72
C ILE A 118 6.90 -31.24 -28.39
N SER A 119 7.05 -29.93 -28.45
CA SER A 119 6.91 -29.03 -27.30
C SER A 119 5.49 -29.09 -26.74
N ALA A 120 5.35 -29.35 -25.43
CA ALA A 120 4.10 -29.13 -24.69
C ALA A 120 3.74 -27.63 -24.56
N ALA A 121 4.19 -26.78 -25.49
CA ALA A 121 4.01 -25.34 -25.52
C ALA A 121 2.75 -24.89 -26.28
N THR A 122 1.83 -25.79 -26.65
CA THR A 122 0.66 -25.44 -27.48
C THR A 122 -0.62 -25.10 -26.69
N TYR A 123 -0.58 -24.96 -25.35
CA TYR A 123 -1.73 -24.42 -24.60
C TYR A 123 -1.33 -23.46 -23.48
N SER A 124 -0.87 -22.25 -23.84
CA SER A 124 -1.24 -20.99 -23.19
C SER A 124 -0.68 -19.83 -24.01
N THR A 125 -1.43 -19.34 -25.00
CA THR A 125 -1.13 -18.07 -25.67
C THR A 125 -1.26 -16.86 -24.73
N VAL A 126 -1.75 -17.08 -23.50
CA VAL A 126 -1.75 -16.09 -22.43
C VAL A 126 -0.49 -16.26 -21.58
N PRO A 127 0.34 -15.21 -21.46
CA PRO A 127 1.50 -15.24 -20.57
C PRO A 127 1.02 -15.37 -19.12
N LYS A 128 1.53 -16.38 -18.41
CA LYS A 128 1.22 -16.63 -17.00
C LYS A 128 2.36 -16.08 -16.13
N ILE A 129 2.07 -15.10 -15.29
CA ILE A 129 3.04 -14.46 -14.39
C ILE A 129 2.48 -14.49 -12.97
N ALA A 130 3.22 -15.08 -12.03
CA ALA A 130 2.88 -15.09 -10.61
C ALA A 130 4.12 -15.43 -9.79
N PHE A 131 4.26 -14.85 -8.59
CA PHE A 131 5.29 -15.26 -7.65
C PHE A 131 4.78 -15.23 -6.21
N TYR A 132 5.39 -16.04 -5.35
CA TYR A 132 5.18 -16.05 -3.91
C TYR A 132 6.52 -16.40 -3.24
N ALA A 133 6.95 -15.56 -2.30
CA ALA A 133 8.22 -15.73 -1.60
C ALA A 133 8.14 -15.26 -0.15
N GLY A 134 8.84 -15.97 0.74
CA GLY A 134 9.02 -15.60 2.15
C GLY A 134 10.41 -15.02 2.43
N LEU A 135 10.63 -14.57 3.68
CA LEU A 135 11.94 -14.15 4.19
C LEU A 135 12.56 -15.27 5.02
N LYS A 136 13.78 -15.73 4.68
CA LYS A 136 14.52 -16.70 5.51
C LYS A 136 15.23 -16.05 6.68
N ARG A 137 15.69 -14.81 6.51
CA ARG A 137 16.52 -14.09 7.48
C ARG A 137 15.82 -12.82 7.95
N GLN A 138 16.02 -12.50 9.23
CA GLN A 138 15.63 -11.21 9.79
C GLN A 138 16.39 -10.10 9.04
N HIS A 139 15.67 -9.02 8.71
CA HIS A 139 16.23 -7.82 8.08
C HIS A 139 16.01 -6.64 9.02
N GLU A 140 16.94 -5.69 9.03
CA GLU A 140 16.92 -4.52 9.91
C GLU A 140 17.23 -3.24 9.11
N GLY A 141 16.73 -2.11 9.62
CA GLY A 141 16.96 -0.80 9.02
C GLY A 141 16.09 -0.50 7.80
N TYR A 142 16.61 0.36 6.92
CA TYR A 142 15.90 0.90 5.74
C TYR A 142 16.24 0.16 4.44
N GLU A 143 16.77 -1.05 4.53
CA GLU A 143 17.14 -1.85 3.37
C GLU A 143 15.91 -2.47 2.69
N LEU A 144 16.05 -2.72 1.39
CA LEU A 144 15.03 -3.43 0.63
C LEU A 144 14.94 -4.89 1.08
N LEU A 145 13.75 -5.32 1.47
CA LEU A 145 13.48 -6.71 1.88
C LEU A 145 13.65 -7.67 0.71
N LYS A 146 14.57 -8.61 0.83
CA LYS A 146 14.87 -9.64 -0.18
C LYS A 146 14.21 -10.96 0.23
N PHE A 147 13.00 -11.22 -0.27
CA PHE A 147 12.27 -12.45 -0.02
C PHE A 147 12.94 -13.62 -0.76
N ASP A 148 13.88 -14.28 -0.09
CA ASP A 148 14.75 -15.31 -0.63
C ASP A 148 14.24 -16.76 -0.44
N ASP A 149 13.06 -16.92 0.15
CA ASP A 149 12.34 -18.19 0.20
C ASP A 149 11.28 -18.29 -0.90
N VAL A 150 11.73 -18.46 -2.14
CA VAL A 150 10.83 -18.52 -3.31
C VAL A 150 10.08 -19.84 -3.34
N VAL A 151 8.75 -19.77 -3.24
CA VAL A 151 7.84 -20.92 -3.32
C VAL A 151 7.28 -21.08 -4.74
N THR A 152 6.92 -19.96 -5.37
CA THR A 152 6.40 -19.92 -6.75
C THR A 152 7.04 -18.77 -7.51
N ASN A 153 7.43 -18.98 -8.77
CA ASN A 153 7.95 -17.92 -9.65
C ASN A 153 7.65 -18.23 -11.14
N LEU A 154 6.38 -18.20 -11.53
CA LEU A 154 5.95 -18.41 -12.90
C LEU A 154 6.45 -17.26 -13.79
N GLY A 155 7.21 -17.60 -14.82
CA GLY A 155 7.82 -16.64 -15.75
C GLY A 155 9.13 -16.02 -15.27
N ASN A 156 9.61 -16.37 -14.06
CA ASN A 156 10.89 -15.90 -13.51
C ASN A 156 11.06 -14.37 -13.50
N HIS A 157 9.97 -13.64 -13.23
CA HIS A 157 9.97 -12.17 -13.17
C HIS A 157 10.34 -11.61 -11.80
N TYR A 158 10.35 -12.44 -10.76
CA TYR A 158 10.86 -12.10 -9.44
C TYR A 158 12.31 -12.57 -9.28
N ASP A 159 13.19 -11.67 -8.85
CA ASP A 159 14.58 -11.96 -8.54
C ASP A 159 14.82 -11.91 -7.02
N PRO A 160 15.09 -13.06 -6.37
CA PRO A 160 15.30 -13.12 -4.92
C PRO A 160 16.63 -12.48 -4.48
N THR A 161 17.60 -12.30 -5.38
CA THR A 161 18.88 -11.67 -5.05
C THR A 161 18.74 -10.16 -4.88
N THR A 162 17.83 -9.56 -5.67
CA THR A 162 17.54 -8.13 -5.63
C THR A 162 16.28 -7.78 -4.88
N GLY A 163 15.38 -8.74 -4.61
CA GLY A 163 14.08 -8.51 -3.98
C GLY A 163 13.05 -7.85 -4.91
N LYS A 164 13.30 -7.82 -6.22
CA LYS A 164 12.52 -7.04 -7.18
C LYS A 164 11.71 -7.93 -8.12
N PHE A 165 10.51 -7.47 -8.42
CA PHE A 165 9.72 -7.96 -9.54
C PHE A 165 9.88 -7.03 -10.74
N THR A 166 10.22 -7.59 -11.90
CA THR A 166 10.36 -6.83 -13.15
C THR A 166 9.24 -7.22 -14.11
N CYS A 167 8.35 -6.27 -14.39
CA CYS A 167 7.31 -6.50 -15.39
C CYS A 167 7.92 -6.55 -16.79
N SER A 168 7.65 -7.65 -17.51
CA SER A 168 8.02 -7.80 -18.92
C SER A 168 6.85 -7.57 -19.87
N ILE A 169 5.63 -7.56 -19.33
CA ILE A 169 4.39 -7.47 -20.10
C ILE A 169 3.57 -6.30 -19.57
N PRO A 170 3.14 -5.36 -20.43
CA PRO A 170 2.25 -4.29 -20.02
C PRO A 170 0.94 -4.85 -19.46
N GLY A 171 0.47 -4.30 -18.35
CA GLY A 171 -0.76 -4.77 -17.73
C GLY A 171 -0.93 -4.34 -16.29
N ILE A 172 -1.98 -4.87 -15.67
CA ILE A 172 -2.30 -4.64 -14.27
C ILE A 172 -1.81 -5.86 -13.48
N TYR A 173 -1.02 -5.59 -12.46
CA TYR A 173 -0.47 -6.58 -11.55
C TYR A 173 -1.04 -6.37 -10.15
N PHE A 174 -1.29 -7.47 -9.45
CA PHE A 174 -1.73 -7.46 -8.06
C PHE A 174 -0.59 -7.93 -7.17
N PHE A 175 -0.31 -7.17 -6.13
CA PHE A 175 0.71 -7.49 -5.14
C PHE A 175 0.06 -7.46 -3.76
N THR A 176 0.39 -8.44 -2.94
CA THR A 176 0.08 -8.45 -1.52
C THR A 176 1.33 -8.82 -0.75
N TYR A 177 1.53 -8.21 0.41
CA TYR A 177 2.61 -8.54 1.31
C TYR A 177 2.11 -8.63 2.74
N HIS A 178 2.72 -9.54 3.49
CA HIS A 178 2.54 -9.73 4.92
C HIS A 178 3.94 -9.68 5.52
N VAL A 179 4.26 -8.66 6.32
CA VAL A 179 5.57 -8.52 6.97
C VAL A 179 5.38 -8.53 8.47
N LEU A 180 6.03 -9.50 9.12
CA LEU A 180 6.12 -9.57 10.57
C LEU A 180 7.30 -8.73 11.05
N MET A 181 7.01 -7.68 11.81
CA MET A 181 7.97 -6.76 12.37
C MET A 181 8.25 -7.10 13.84
N ARG A 182 9.52 -7.04 14.24
CA ARG A 182 9.94 -7.24 15.63
C ARG A 182 10.09 -5.90 16.34
N GLY A 183 9.04 -5.43 17.02
CA GLY A 183 9.07 -4.24 17.86
C GLY A 183 9.72 -4.50 19.22
N GLY A 184 10.39 -3.48 19.75
CA GLY A 184 11.05 -3.58 21.06
C GLY A 184 11.60 -2.29 21.65
N ASP A 185 11.71 -1.21 20.88
CA ASP A 185 12.33 0.05 21.30
C ASP A 185 11.37 1.26 21.27
N GLY A 186 10.08 1.02 20.99
CA GLY A 186 9.08 2.08 20.87
C GLY A 186 9.13 2.85 19.55
N THR A 187 9.93 2.41 18.57
CA THR A 187 9.91 2.95 17.22
C THR A 187 8.83 2.29 16.37
N SER A 188 8.04 3.09 15.67
CA SER A 188 7.09 2.59 14.68
C SER A 188 7.86 2.10 13.45
N MET A 189 7.71 0.83 13.09
CA MET A 189 8.21 0.30 11.83
C MET A 189 7.10 0.27 10.79
N TRP A 190 7.46 0.54 9.53
CA TRP A 190 6.56 0.36 8.40
C TRP A 190 7.23 -0.36 7.23
N ALA A 191 6.44 -1.08 6.44
CA ALA A 191 6.85 -1.64 5.15
C ALA A 191 6.11 -0.91 4.04
N ASP A 192 6.83 -0.54 2.98
CA ASP A 192 6.28 0.10 1.81
C ASP A 192 6.48 -0.76 0.57
N LEU A 193 5.46 -0.84 -0.28
CA LEU A 193 5.57 -1.44 -1.60
C LEU A 193 5.88 -0.33 -2.62
N CYS A 194 6.95 -0.48 -3.38
CA CYS A 194 7.46 0.57 -4.26
C CYS A 194 7.39 0.17 -5.74
N LYS A 195 7.01 1.15 -6.60
CA LYS A 195 7.18 1.07 -8.06
C LYS A 195 8.20 2.14 -8.47
N ASN A 196 9.35 1.74 -9.03
CA ASN A 196 10.38 2.65 -9.53
C ASN A 196 10.71 3.79 -8.54
N ASN A 197 11.04 3.42 -7.30
CA ASN A 197 11.38 4.33 -6.19
C ASN A 197 10.23 5.21 -5.67
N GLN A 198 8.99 4.99 -6.11
CA GLN A 198 7.82 5.65 -5.56
C GLN A 198 7.01 4.69 -4.71
N VAL A 199 6.71 5.09 -3.47
CA VAL A 199 5.81 4.35 -2.57
C VAL A 199 4.43 4.31 -3.19
N ARG A 200 3.86 3.10 -3.26
CA ARG A 200 2.48 2.87 -3.68
C ARG A 200 1.68 2.55 -2.45
N LYS A 201 0.83 3.49 -2.03
CA LYS A 201 -0.11 3.25 -0.95
C LYS A 201 -1.06 2.15 -1.38
N GLY A 202 -1.39 1.25 -0.46
CA GLY A 202 -2.50 0.34 -0.68
C GLY A 202 -3.77 1.16 -0.79
N ASP A 203 -4.43 1.10 -1.94
CA ASP A 203 -5.80 1.58 -2.03
C ASP A 203 -6.61 0.60 -1.17
N ASN A 204 -7.01 1.03 0.03
CA ASN A 204 -8.05 0.33 0.78
C ASN A 204 -9.30 0.36 -0.12
N LEU A 205 -9.66 -0.81 -0.65
CA LEU A 205 -10.94 -1.03 -1.32
C LEU A 205 -12.10 -0.80 -0.34
#